data_AF-A0A0B4CSQ5-F1
#
_entry.id   AF-A0A0B4CSQ5-F1
#
_cell.length_a   1.000
_cell.length_b   1.000
_cell.length_c   1.000
_cell.angle_alpha   90.00
_cell.angle_beta   90.00
_cell.angle_gamma   90.00
#
_symmetry.space_group_name_H-M   'P 1'
#
loop_
_entity.id
_entity.type
_entity.pdbx_description
1 polymer ?
#
loop_
_entity_poly.entity_id
_entity_poly.type
_entity_poly.pdbx_seq_one_letter_code
_entity_poly.pdbx_strand_id
1 'polypeptide(L)'
;MSANRFPRPSRRAFLAGGSAFAASLAMPAISRASARPVFTHGVQSGDVDTTSGMLWTRVDRPSKVMMEVSTTESFANARQLAPMTALPNHDLAVKRLVAGLPSDQDIFYRFVAADLNDINAVSEPVIGQFRTAPSARRDVRFAWSGDTAGQGWGIDDDGMATYATMAQHKPDFFIHSGDTIYADGPMQDEVEKDGQVIWKNTTLTDEKRKVAETLDEFRGQWKYNLMDRHVQAMNAVCPTFMQWDDHEVVNNWSSSRSLMEDSRYAEKSIHVLQARATQAFHEMTPLRITPSEPGRVYRKISYGPMLDVFFLDLRSYRGPNSDNLQTELTEESRILGAEQMAWLKRELANSAATWKVIASDMPIGLVVGGGQEAVGNGDNGSAKGRELEIGELLRFIKTAKIRNTVWFTADVHYTAAHYYNPDKAAFQEFEPFWEFVSGPLHAGTFGPNGLDMTFGPEVKFVKAPSEEQGANLPPSMGLQFFGLVDIDGGTQQMTVRLMDRADKELWKVTLDPVGASI
;
A
#
# COMPACT_ATOMS: atom_id res chain seq x y z
N MET A 1 -61.85 -45.77 -63.29
CA MET A 1 -61.40 -44.66 -64.13
C MET A 1 -60.13 -44.05 -63.54
N SER A 2 -59.16 -43.80 -64.40
CA SER A 2 -57.98 -42.94 -64.26
C SER A 2 -56.92 -43.26 -63.19
N ALA A 3 -55.80 -43.79 -63.69
CA ALA A 3 -54.51 -43.82 -63.05
C ALA A 3 -53.97 -42.39 -62.81
N ASN A 4 -53.33 -42.14 -61.66
CA ASN A 4 -52.56 -40.93 -61.45
C ASN A 4 -51.06 -41.26 -61.38
N ARG A 5 -50.36 -40.78 -62.41
CA ARG A 5 -48.90 -40.80 -62.55
C ARG A 5 -48.29 -39.78 -61.58
N PHE A 6 -47.29 -40.21 -60.79
CA PHE A 6 -46.44 -39.29 -60.04
C PHE A 6 -45.56 -38.46 -61.01
N PRO A 7 -45.51 -37.12 -60.90
CA PRO A 7 -44.58 -36.32 -61.66
C PRO A 7 -43.16 -36.46 -61.09
N ARG A 8 -42.19 -36.81 -61.94
CA ARG A 8 -40.77 -36.69 -61.64
C ARG A 8 -40.38 -35.21 -61.63
N PRO A 9 -39.75 -34.67 -60.58
CA PRO A 9 -39.28 -33.29 -60.61
C PRO A 9 -38.14 -33.14 -61.63
N SER A 10 -38.28 -32.15 -62.50
CA SER A 10 -37.27 -31.82 -63.52
C SER A 10 -36.10 -31.04 -62.90
N ARG A 11 -34.92 -31.12 -63.53
CA ARG A 11 -33.65 -30.46 -63.12
C ARG A 11 -33.70 -28.92 -63.02
N ARG A 12 -34.87 -28.28 -63.21
CA ARG A 12 -35.07 -26.83 -63.05
C ARG A 12 -35.79 -26.40 -61.76
N ALA A 13 -36.14 -27.33 -60.87
CA ALA A 13 -36.69 -27.01 -59.53
C ALA A 13 -35.64 -26.94 -58.41
N PHE A 14 -34.33 -27.06 -58.73
CA PHE A 14 -33.25 -27.09 -57.73
C PHE A 14 -32.50 -25.74 -57.55
N LEU A 15 -33.00 -24.64 -58.14
CA LEU A 15 -32.33 -23.32 -58.07
C LEU A 15 -33.21 -22.19 -57.50
N ALA A 16 -34.28 -22.52 -56.79
CA ALA A 16 -35.15 -21.54 -56.12
C ALA A 16 -35.50 -21.95 -54.67
N GLY A 17 -34.61 -22.70 -54.01
CA GLY A 17 -34.76 -23.16 -52.62
C GLY A 17 -33.45 -23.16 -51.85
N GLY A 18 -32.56 -22.18 -52.11
CA GLY A 18 -31.19 -22.16 -51.63
C GLY A 18 -30.77 -20.87 -50.93
N SER A 19 -31.69 -20.20 -50.23
CA SER A 19 -31.37 -18.91 -49.58
C SER A 19 -32.10 -18.66 -48.25
N ALA A 20 -32.51 -19.72 -47.53
CA ALA A 20 -33.15 -19.56 -46.21
C ALA A 20 -32.62 -20.52 -45.12
N PHE A 21 -31.43 -21.10 -45.26
CA PHE A 21 -30.86 -21.98 -44.21
C PHE A 21 -29.36 -21.79 -43.94
N ALA A 22 -28.81 -20.61 -44.25
CA ALA A 22 -27.40 -20.29 -43.97
C ALA A 22 -27.21 -18.82 -43.52
N ALA A 23 -28.06 -18.34 -42.62
CA ALA A 23 -27.95 -17.00 -42.04
C ALA A 23 -28.04 -17.01 -40.50
N SER A 24 -27.43 -18.02 -39.86
CA SER A 24 -27.23 -18.06 -38.40
C SER A 24 -25.75 -18.15 -37.99
N LEU A 25 -24.82 -17.91 -38.92
CA LEU A 25 -23.39 -17.87 -38.64
C LEU A 25 -22.86 -16.45 -38.90
N ALA A 26 -22.23 -15.89 -37.88
CA ALA A 26 -21.67 -14.54 -37.77
C ALA A 26 -22.67 -13.41 -37.47
N MET A 27 -23.15 -13.34 -36.21
CA MET A 27 -23.38 -12.03 -35.63
C MET A 27 -22.03 -11.30 -35.52
N PRO A 28 -21.90 -10.05 -36.01
CA PRO A 28 -20.66 -9.30 -35.88
C PRO A 28 -20.27 -9.19 -34.40
N ALA A 29 -18.97 -9.28 -34.10
CA ALA A 29 -18.39 -9.15 -32.76
C ALA A 29 -18.76 -7.86 -31.99
N ILE A 30 -19.51 -6.96 -32.63
CA ILE A 30 -19.97 -5.66 -32.13
C ILE A 30 -21.09 -5.80 -31.07
N SER A 31 -21.72 -6.97 -30.89
CA SER A 31 -22.89 -7.11 -29.99
C SER A 31 -22.65 -7.77 -28.63
N ARG A 32 -21.41 -8.12 -28.25
CA ARG A 32 -21.12 -8.76 -26.93
C ARG A 32 -20.14 -7.99 -26.02
N ALA A 33 -19.62 -6.84 -26.45
CA ALA A 33 -18.65 -6.08 -25.64
C ALA A 33 -19.22 -5.69 -24.26
N SER A 34 -20.48 -5.25 -24.19
CA SER A 34 -21.17 -4.93 -22.92
C SER A 34 -21.50 -6.17 -22.06
N ALA A 35 -21.50 -7.36 -22.65
CA ALA A 35 -21.80 -8.61 -21.96
C ALA A 35 -20.56 -9.23 -21.29
N ARG A 36 -19.34 -8.79 -21.63
CA ARG A 36 -18.09 -9.32 -21.06
C ARG A 36 -17.81 -8.71 -19.69
N PRO A 37 -17.25 -9.47 -18.72
CA PRO A 37 -16.68 -8.91 -17.52
C PRO A 37 -15.55 -7.91 -17.85
N VAL A 38 -15.36 -6.92 -16.98
CA VAL A 38 -14.31 -5.91 -17.12
C VAL A 38 -13.51 -5.83 -15.81
N PHE A 39 -12.18 -5.79 -15.92
CA PHE A 39 -11.30 -5.45 -14.81
C PHE A 39 -11.31 -3.94 -14.61
N THR A 40 -11.83 -3.49 -13.47
CA THR A 40 -12.15 -2.06 -13.25
C THR A 40 -11.08 -1.29 -12.48
N HIS A 41 -10.19 -1.99 -11.77
CA HIS A 41 -9.22 -1.41 -10.83
C HIS A 41 -7.79 -1.92 -11.09
N GLY A 42 -7.53 -2.36 -12.33
CA GLY A 42 -6.25 -2.89 -12.75
C GLY A 42 -5.84 -4.18 -12.02
N VAL A 43 -4.53 -4.31 -11.82
CA VAL A 43 -3.89 -5.42 -11.12
C VAL A 43 -2.91 -4.88 -10.10
N GLN A 44 -2.62 -5.66 -9.08
CA GLN A 44 -1.59 -5.34 -8.09
C GLN A 44 -0.78 -6.60 -7.77
N SER A 45 0.46 -6.40 -7.38
CA SER A 45 1.28 -7.42 -6.73
C SER A 45 1.86 -6.90 -5.42
N GLY A 46 2.22 -7.80 -4.51
CA GLY A 46 2.69 -7.44 -3.18
C GLY A 46 3.30 -8.62 -2.44
N ASP A 47 3.91 -8.34 -1.30
CA ASP A 47 4.59 -9.31 -0.45
C ASP A 47 5.44 -10.30 -1.25
N VAL A 48 6.28 -9.79 -2.14
CA VAL A 48 7.14 -10.58 -3.01
C VAL A 48 8.40 -10.99 -2.24
N ASP A 49 8.71 -12.28 -2.25
CA ASP A 49 9.94 -12.85 -1.69
C ASP A 49 10.75 -13.57 -2.77
N THR A 50 11.71 -14.39 -2.37
CA THR A 50 12.62 -15.10 -3.27
C THR A 50 11.94 -16.16 -4.14
N THR A 51 10.75 -16.62 -3.78
CA THR A 51 10.08 -17.75 -4.46
C THR A 51 8.58 -17.57 -4.62
N SER A 52 8.03 -16.43 -4.22
CA SER A 52 6.59 -16.21 -4.22
C SER A 52 6.18 -14.74 -4.22
N GLY A 53 4.93 -14.48 -4.58
CA GLY A 53 4.33 -13.15 -4.56
C GLY A 53 2.81 -13.22 -4.52
N MET A 54 2.18 -12.21 -3.94
CA MET A 54 0.73 -12.04 -3.95
C MET A 54 0.31 -11.35 -5.24
N LEU A 55 -0.76 -11.86 -5.86
CA LEU A 55 -1.39 -11.26 -7.03
C LEU A 55 -2.83 -10.87 -6.68
N TRP A 56 -3.27 -9.72 -7.16
CA TRP A 56 -4.60 -9.18 -6.90
C TRP A 56 -5.21 -8.56 -8.17
N THR A 57 -6.53 -8.71 -8.33
CA THR A 57 -7.34 -7.94 -9.29
C THR A 57 -8.80 -7.91 -8.87
N ARG A 58 -9.61 -7.03 -9.48
CA ARG A 58 -11.05 -6.90 -9.23
C ARG A 58 -11.82 -6.76 -10.54
N VAL A 59 -12.96 -7.45 -10.64
CA VAL A 59 -13.87 -7.43 -11.78
C VAL A 59 -15.19 -6.72 -11.46
N ASP A 60 -15.94 -6.34 -12.48
CA ASP A 60 -17.21 -5.62 -12.36
C ASP A 60 -18.43 -6.50 -12.01
N ARG A 61 -18.30 -7.83 -12.15
CA ARG A 61 -19.40 -8.78 -11.90
C ARG A 61 -18.90 -10.16 -11.44
N PRO A 62 -19.78 -11.02 -10.86
CA PRO A 62 -19.41 -12.38 -10.50
C PRO A 62 -18.79 -13.12 -11.67
N SER A 63 -17.54 -13.54 -11.53
CA SER A 63 -16.76 -14.10 -12.63
C SER A 63 -15.87 -15.24 -12.16
N LYS A 64 -15.63 -16.20 -13.05
CA LYS A 64 -14.52 -17.14 -12.93
C LYS A 64 -13.26 -16.47 -13.48
N VAL A 65 -12.26 -16.25 -12.64
CA VAL A 65 -11.01 -15.61 -12.98
C VAL A 65 -9.92 -16.65 -13.21
N MET A 66 -9.46 -16.75 -14.45
CA MET A 66 -8.34 -17.58 -14.89
C MET A 66 -7.05 -16.76 -14.73
N MET A 67 -5.97 -17.43 -14.36
CA MET A 67 -4.70 -16.78 -14.02
C MET A 67 -3.51 -17.57 -14.56
N GLU A 68 -2.55 -16.85 -15.12
CA GLU A 68 -1.31 -17.40 -15.67
C GLU A 68 -0.11 -16.61 -15.17
N VAL A 69 1.00 -17.30 -14.96
CA VAL A 69 2.30 -16.66 -14.66
C VAL A 69 3.38 -17.18 -15.61
N SER A 70 4.32 -16.33 -15.96
CA SER A 70 5.34 -16.59 -16.97
C SER A 70 6.63 -15.83 -16.65
N THR A 71 7.78 -16.36 -17.04
CA THR A 71 9.07 -15.65 -16.98
C THR A 71 9.38 -14.87 -18.26
N THR A 72 8.47 -14.92 -19.24
CA THR A 72 8.56 -14.18 -20.50
C THR A 72 7.27 -13.41 -20.77
N GLU A 73 7.40 -12.17 -21.24
CA GLU A 73 6.29 -11.24 -21.52
C GLU A 73 5.29 -11.79 -22.54
N SER A 74 5.73 -12.64 -23.48
CA SER A 74 4.87 -13.29 -24.46
C SER A 74 3.93 -14.36 -23.90
N PHE A 75 4.09 -14.72 -22.61
CA PHE A 75 3.42 -15.86 -21.98
C PHE A 75 3.70 -17.21 -22.67
N ALA A 76 4.83 -17.33 -23.37
CA ALA A 76 5.27 -18.61 -23.93
C ALA A 76 5.52 -19.62 -22.80
N ASN A 77 4.84 -20.78 -22.85
CA ASN A 77 4.88 -21.81 -21.81
C ASN A 77 4.46 -21.31 -20.41
N ALA A 78 3.51 -20.37 -20.34
CA ALA A 78 2.99 -19.89 -19.08
C ALA A 78 2.45 -21.02 -18.18
N ARG A 79 2.70 -20.91 -16.89
CA ARG A 79 2.13 -21.79 -15.87
C ARG A 79 0.69 -21.36 -15.61
N GLN A 80 -0.25 -22.19 -16.05
CA GLN A 80 -1.65 -22.03 -15.70
C GLN A 80 -1.89 -22.34 -14.22
N LEU A 81 -2.61 -21.44 -13.56
CA LEU A 81 -2.98 -21.58 -12.17
C LEU A 81 -4.46 -21.97 -12.07
N ALA A 82 -4.82 -22.65 -10.98
CA ALA A 82 -6.23 -22.99 -10.72
C ALA A 82 -7.11 -21.72 -10.72
N PRO A 83 -8.24 -21.68 -11.43
CA PRO A 83 -9.09 -20.49 -11.47
C PRO A 83 -9.71 -20.20 -10.09
N MET A 84 -9.99 -18.93 -9.83
CA MET A 84 -10.70 -18.47 -8.64
C MET A 84 -12.05 -17.88 -9.02
N THR A 85 -12.97 -17.79 -8.07
CA THR A 85 -14.28 -17.16 -8.30
C THR A 85 -14.30 -15.80 -7.61
N ALA A 86 -14.50 -14.74 -8.38
CA ALA A 86 -14.79 -13.41 -7.86
C ALA A 86 -16.26 -13.35 -7.44
N LEU A 87 -16.53 -13.09 -6.16
CA LEU A 87 -17.88 -13.09 -5.59
C LEU A 87 -18.18 -11.79 -4.83
N PRO A 88 -19.46 -11.36 -4.75
CA PRO A 88 -19.81 -10.08 -4.12
C PRO A 88 -19.40 -9.96 -2.64
N ASN A 89 -19.29 -11.07 -1.92
CA ASN A 89 -18.90 -11.06 -0.51
C ASN A 89 -17.45 -10.57 -0.27
N HIS A 90 -16.61 -10.54 -1.31
CA HIS A 90 -15.25 -9.97 -1.30
C HIS A 90 -15.11 -8.82 -2.31
N ASP A 91 -16.21 -8.09 -2.56
CA ASP A 91 -16.29 -7.01 -3.54
C ASP A 91 -15.73 -7.38 -4.93
N LEU A 92 -15.91 -8.65 -5.33
CA LEU A 92 -15.46 -9.16 -6.63
C LEU A 92 -13.94 -9.07 -6.83
N ALA A 93 -13.18 -8.89 -5.76
CA ALA A 93 -11.73 -8.99 -5.76
C ALA A 93 -11.31 -10.46 -5.68
N VAL A 94 -10.18 -10.78 -6.32
CA VAL A 94 -9.48 -12.05 -6.16
C VAL A 94 -8.04 -11.78 -5.77
N LYS A 95 -7.55 -12.53 -4.79
CA LYS A 95 -6.18 -12.45 -4.31
C LYS A 95 -5.57 -13.85 -4.18
N ARG A 96 -4.34 -14.02 -4.65
CA ARG A 96 -3.65 -15.32 -4.65
C ARG A 96 -2.18 -15.20 -4.30
N LEU A 97 -1.73 -16.03 -3.35
CA LEU A 97 -0.31 -16.32 -3.21
C LEU A 97 0.13 -17.29 -4.32
N VAL A 98 1.12 -16.86 -5.10
CA VAL A 98 1.75 -17.68 -6.13
C VAL A 98 3.14 -18.09 -5.64
N ALA A 99 3.34 -19.39 -5.42
CA ALA A 99 4.60 -19.93 -4.91
C ALA A 99 5.39 -20.71 -5.98
N GLY A 100 6.62 -21.09 -5.63
CA GLY A 100 7.53 -21.84 -6.51
C GLY A 100 7.93 -21.05 -7.76
N LEU A 101 8.12 -19.74 -7.60
CA LEU A 101 8.68 -18.87 -8.62
C LEU A 101 10.22 -18.95 -8.56
N PRO A 102 10.92 -18.83 -9.70
CA PRO A 102 12.37 -18.67 -9.72
C PRO A 102 12.77 -17.37 -9.04
N SER A 103 13.91 -17.36 -8.33
CA SER A 103 14.47 -16.17 -7.71
C SER A 103 15.10 -15.23 -8.74
N ASP A 104 15.20 -13.95 -8.38
CA ASP A 104 15.76 -12.87 -9.23
C ASP A 104 15.27 -12.90 -10.69
N GLN A 105 13.97 -13.14 -10.89
CA GLN A 105 13.38 -13.29 -12.21
C GLN A 105 12.21 -12.33 -12.37
N ASP A 106 12.11 -11.72 -13.55
CA ASP A 106 10.91 -11.00 -13.95
C ASP A 106 9.79 -12.01 -14.19
N ILE A 107 8.68 -11.81 -13.48
CA ILE A 107 7.47 -12.63 -13.51
C ILE A 107 6.35 -11.77 -14.07
N PHE A 108 5.85 -12.18 -15.23
CA PHE A 108 4.67 -11.63 -15.87
C PHE A 108 3.46 -12.46 -15.44
N TYR A 109 2.36 -11.79 -15.10
CA TYR A 109 1.12 -12.45 -14.72
C TYR A 109 -0.06 -11.85 -15.47
N ARG A 110 -1.06 -12.69 -15.76
CA ARG A 110 -2.23 -12.31 -16.53
C ARG A 110 -3.49 -12.88 -15.91
N PHE A 111 -4.55 -12.07 -15.89
CA PHE A 111 -5.89 -12.50 -15.54
C PHE A 111 -6.83 -12.39 -16.74
N VAL A 112 -7.74 -13.35 -16.83
CA VAL A 112 -8.88 -13.35 -17.76
C VAL A 112 -10.12 -13.73 -16.98
N ALA A 113 -11.22 -13.00 -17.13
CA ALA A 113 -12.47 -13.24 -16.43
C ALA A 113 -13.53 -13.77 -17.39
N ALA A 114 -14.32 -14.75 -16.95
CA ALA A 114 -15.51 -15.23 -17.65
C ALA A 114 -16.73 -15.10 -16.73
N ASP A 115 -17.84 -14.58 -17.25
CA ASP A 115 -19.07 -14.38 -16.48
C ASP A 115 -19.60 -15.72 -15.96
N LEU A 116 -20.01 -15.79 -14.68
CA LEU A 116 -20.59 -17.01 -14.12
C LEU A 116 -21.95 -17.37 -14.73
N ASN A 117 -22.68 -16.38 -15.27
CA ASN A 117 -23.96 -16.58 -15.94
C ASN A 117 -23.82 -16.89 -17.44
N ASP A 118 -22.69 -16.54 -18.06
CA ASP A 118 -22.33 -16.93 -19.42
C ASP A 118 -20.81 -17.09 -19.54
N ILE A 119 -20.32 -18.32 -19.40
CA ILE A 119 -18.88 -18.61 -19.45
C ILE A 119 -18.23 -18.29 -20.81
N ASN A 120 -19.03 -18.04 -21.86
CA ASN A 120 -18.52 -17.62 -23.17
C ASN A 120 -18.31 -16.10 -23.25
N ALA A 121 -18.83 -15.33 -22.29
CA ALA A 121 -18.57 -13.92 -22.16
C ALA A 121 -17.25 -13.72 -21.40
N VAL A 122 -16.16 -13.62 -22.16
CA VAL A 122 -14.79 -13.56 -21.66
C VAL A 122 -14.23 -12.14 -21.80
N SER A 123 -13.58 -11.63 -20.77
CA SER A 123 -12.95 -10.30 -20.74
C SER A 123 -11.74 -10.21 -21.67
N GLU A 124 -11.31 -8.98 -21.95
CA GLU A 124 -9.92 -8.76 -22.37
C GLU A 124 -8.98 -9.10 -21.20
N PRO A 125 -7.75 -9.56 -21.47
CA PRO A 125 -6.79 -9.84 -20.41
C PRO A 125 -6.29 -8.56 -19.75
N VAL A 126 -6.02 -8.64 -18.44
CA VAL A 126 -5.23 -7.63 -17.72
C VAL A 126 -3.91 -8.25 -17.28
N ILE A 127 -2.82 -7.50 -17.40
CA ILE A 127 -1.45 -7.99 -17.23
C ILE A 127 -0.75 -7.12 -16.19
N GLY A 128 0.09 -7.75 -15.38
CA GLY A 128 1.10 -7.05 -14.59
C GLY A 128 2.40 -7.84 -14.54
N GLN A 129 3.38 -7.26 -13.87
CA GLN A 129 4.70 -7.85 -13.71
C GLN A 129 5.32 -7.47 -12.36
N PHE A 130 6.27 -8.27 -11.91
CA PHE A 130 7.16 -7.95 -10.81
C PHE A 130 8.46 -8.75 -10.92
N ARG A 131 9.48 -8.39 -10.15
CA ARG A 131 10.70 -9.19 -9.99
C ARG A 131 10.72 -9.86 -8.61
N THR A 132 10.91 -11.17 -8.57
CA THR A 132 11.13 -11.89 -7.30
C THR A 132 12.41 -11.45 -6.62
N ALA A 133 12.47 -11.53 -5.29
CA ALA A 133 13.68 -11.21 -4.56
C ALA A 133 14.86 -12.11 -4.98
N PRO A 134 16.10 -11.62 -4.87
CA PRO A 134 17.26 -12.38 -5.28
C PRO A 134 17.71 -13.38 -4.21
N SER A 135 18.20 -14.55 -4.62
CA SER A 135 18.82 -15.52 -3.70
C SER A 135 20.31 -15.27 -3.46
N ALA A 136 20.91 -14.33 -4.20
CA ALA A 136 22.30 -13.90 -4.09
C ALA A 136 22.36 -12.37 -3.96
N ARG A 137 23.54 -11.81 -3.71
CA ARG A 137 23.72 -10.35 -3.72
C ARG A 137 23.51 -9.80 -5.14
N ARG A 138 22.76 -8.71 -5.25
CA ARG A 138 22.58 -7.86 -6.44
C ARG A 138 22.14 -6.48 -5.99
N ASP A 139 22.23 -5.48 -6.86
CA ASP A 139 21.69 -4.16 -6.54
C ASP A 139 20.19 -4.27 -6.24
N VAL A 140 19.73 -3.70 -5.13
CA VAL A 140 18.30 -3.62 -4.74
C VAL A 140 17.88 -2.16 -4.72
N ARG A 141 16.74 -1.84 -5.33
CA ARG A 141 16.14 -0.51 -5.28
C ARG A 141 14.71 -0.59 -4.79
N PHE A 142 14.35 0.22 -3.81
CA PHE A 142 12.95 0.36 -3.40
C PHE A 142 12.58 1.81 -3.14
N ALA A 143 11.31 2.13 -3.30
CA ALA A 143 10.74 3.42 -2.92
C ALA A 143 9.93 3.28 -1.62
N TRP A 144 9.74 4.37 -0.88
CA TRP A 144 8.80 4.42 0.24
C TRP A 144 8.11 5.79 0.34
N SER A 145 6.86 5.80 0.79
CA SER A 145 6.09 7.00 1.16
C SER A 145 4.75 6.59 1.80
N GLY A 146 3.89 7.55 2.13
CA GLY A 146 2.53 7.35 2.62
C GLY A 146 1.59 8.47 2.16
N ASP A 147 0.39 8.53 2.76
CA ASP A 147 -0.50 9.69 2.69
C ASP A 147 -1.02 9.98 1.25
N THR A 148 -1.98 9.16 0.81
CA THR A 148 -2.59 9.23 -0.53
C THR A 148 -4.04 9.71 -0.48
N ALA A 149 -4.32 10.81 -1.18
CA ALA A 149 -5.66 11.33 -1.44
C ALA A 149 -6.46 11.76 -0.19
N GLY A 150 -5.81 12.59 0.64
CA GLY A 150 -6.34 13.11 1.91
C GLY A 150 -6.57 14.62 1.96
N GLN A 151 -7.20 15.07 3.04
CA GLN A 151 -7.43 16.49 3.40
C GLN A 151 -8.08 17.37 2.31
N GLY A 152 -8.87 16.78 1.41
CA GLY A 152 -9.58 17.48 0.33
C GLY A 152 -8.96 17.32 -1.05
N TRP A 153 -7.77 16.71 -1.14
CA TRP A 153 -6.99 16.60 -2.38
C TRP A 153 -7.12 15.21 -3.00
N GLY A 154 -8.13 15.02 -3.82
CA GLY A 154 -8.39 13.81 -4.59
C GLY A 154 -7.81 13.85 -6.00
N ILE A 155 -8.33 13.02 -6.90
CA ILE A 155 -7.88 12.92 -8.30
C ILE A 155 -8.35 14.15 -9.08
N ASP A 156 -7.40 14.94 -9.59
CA ASP A 156 -7.62 16.03 -10.54
C ASP A 156 -7.32 15.57 -11.99
N ASP A 157 -7.22 16.51 -12.92
CA ASP A 157 -6.91 16.20 -14.33
C ASP A 157 -5.51 15.57 -14.50
N ASP A 158 -4.54 15.96 -13.66
CA ASP A 158 -3.18 15.42 -13.65
C ASP A 158 -3.06 14.10 -12.89
N GLY A 159 -4.07 13.75 -12.08
CA GLY A 159 -4.11 12.53 -11.28
C GLY A 159 -3.00 12.51 -10.22
N MET A 160 -2.78 11.33 -9.65
CA MET A 160 -1.79 11.12 -8.58
C MET A 160 -0.37 10.96 -9.14
N ALA A 161 0.14 12.00 -9.81
CA ALA A 161 1.35 11.94 -10.62
C ALA A 161 2.64 11.51 -9.87
N THR A 162 2.69 11.63 -8.54
CA THR A 162 3.85 11.18 -7.73
C THR A 162 4.11 9.68 -7.92
N TYR A 163 3.07 8.86 -8.11
CA TYR A 163 3.21 7.44 -8.46
C TYR A 163 3.91 7.24 -9.81
N ALA A 164 3.64 8.10 -10.79
CA ALA A 164 4.33 8.04 -12.08
C ALA A 164 5.81 8.41 -11.97
N THR A 165 6.13 9.40 -11.14
CA THR A 165 7.53 9.79 -10.85
C THR A 165 8.27 8.63 -10.18
N MET A 166 7.69 7.99 -9.15
CA MET A 166 8.29 6.81 -8.53
C MET A 166 8.51 5.67 -9.54
N ALA A 167 7.54 5.39 -10.41
CA ALA A 167 7.64 4.32 -11.39
C ALA A 167 8.80 4.51 -12.39
N GLN A 168 9.22 5.76 -12.68
CA GLN A 168 10.37 6.04 -13.56
C GLN A 168 11.68 5.47 -13.01
N HIS A 169 11.80 5.36 -11.68
CA HIS A 169 12.99 4.82 -11.02
C HIS A 169 13.09 3.29 -11.08
N LYS A 170 12.04 2.61 -11.55
CA LYS A 170 11.91 1.15 -11.65
C LYS A 170 12.30 0.44 -10.34
N PRO A 171 11.67 0.80 -9.21
CA PRO A 171 11.94 0.12 -7.95
C PRO A 171 11.53 -1.36 -8.04
N ASP A 172 12.29 -2.21 -7.35
CA ASP A 172 11.97 -3.63 -7.18
C ASP A 172 10.65 -3.84 -6.43
N PHE A 173 10.35 -2.93 -5.50
CA PHE A 173 9.10 -2.83 -4.75
C PHE A 173 8.94 -1.44 -4.15
N PHE A 174 7.74 -1.13 -3.70
CA PHE A 174 7.37 0.11 -3.03
C PHE A 174 6.76 -0.20 -1.65
N ILE A 175 7.22 0.51 -0.62
CA ILE A 175 6.64 0.45 0.73
C ILE A 175 5.63 1.60 0.85
N HIS A 176 4.34 1.27 1.02
CA HIS A 176 3.32 2.27 1.36
C HIS A 176 3.08 2.21 2.87
N SER A 177 3.47 3.27 3.59
CA SER A 177 3.56 3.28 5.06
C SER A 177 2.24 3.51 5.79
N GLY A 178 1.14 3.78 5.08
CA GLY A 178 -0.17 4.01 5.69
C GLY A 178 -0.85 5.21 5.07
N ASP A 179 -2.04 5.57 5.57
CA ASP A 179 -2.84 6.67 5.06
C ASP A 179 -3.13 6.55 3.56
N THR A 180 -3.46 5.33 3.16
CA THR A 180 -3.74 5.03 1.78
C THR A 180 -5.06 5.61 1.37
N ILE A 181 -6.08 5.65 2.23
CA ILE A 181 -7.45 5.91 1.76
C ILE A 181 -8.20 7.07 2.40
N TYR A 182 -7.81 7.64 3.54
CA TYR A 182 -8.57 8.71 4.21
C TYR A 182 -10.08 8.42 4.29
N ALA A 183 -10.44 7.31 4.94
CA ALA A 183 -11.81 6.84 5.06
C ALA A 183 -12.73 7.82 5.81
N ASP A 184 -12.14 8.77 6.52
CA ASP A 184 -12.74 9.70 7.46
C ASP A 184 -12.56 11.17 7.05
N GLY A 185 -12.03 11.43 5.84
CA GLY A 185 -11.80 12.76 5.29
C GLY A 185 -12.71 13.07 4.10
N PRO A 186 -13.97 13.48 4.32
CA PRO A 186 -14.87 13.86 3.24
C PRO A 186 -14.26 14.96 2.35
N MET A 187 -14.37 14.78 1.04
CA MET A 187 -13.90 15.75 0.05
C MET A 187 -15.06 16.44 -0.66
N GLN A 188 -14.78 17.61 -1.22
CA GLN A 188 -15.69 18.39 -2.06
C GLN A 188 -15.23 18.36 -3.51
N ASP A 189 -16.11 18.66 -4.47
CA ASP A 189 -15.74 18.73 -5.89
C ASP A 189 -14.66 19.80 -6.15
N GLU A 190 -14.79 20.93 -5.47
CA GLU A 190 -13.88 22.06 -5.60
C GLU A 190 -13.46 22.52 -4.20
N VAL A 191 -12.19 22.89 -4.08
CA VAL A 191 -11.65 23.51 -2.86
C VAL A 191 -11.30 24.95 -3.19
N GLU A 192 -11.87 25.89 -2.44
CA GLU A 192 -11.66 27.31 -2.63
C GLU A 192 -10.78 27.91 -1.53
N LYS A 193 -9.92 28.86 -1.91
CA LYS A 193 -9.17 29.72 -1.00
C LYS A 193 -9.16 31.14 -1.55
N ASP A 194 -9.48 32.11 -0.70
CA ASP A 194 -9.54 33.54 -1.06
C ASP A 194 -10.42 33.85 -2.30
N GLY A 195 -11.53 33.10 -2.44
CA GLY A 195 -12.49 33.25 -3.53
C GLY A 195 -12.03 32.66 -4.87
N GLN A 196 -10.98 31.83 -4.88
CA GLN A 196 -10.47 31.14 -6.05
C GLN A 196 -10.50 29.63 -5.83
N VAL A 197 -10.93 28.87 -6.85
CA VAL A 197 -10.79 27.41 -6.87
C VAL A 197 -9.31 27.07 -7.01
N ILE A 198 -8.74 26.46 -5.98
CA ILE A 198 -7.32 26.05 -5.94
C ILE A 198 -7.13 24.57 -6.24
N TRP A 199 -8.22 23.79 -6.24
CA TRP A 199 -8.22 22.38 -6.57
C TRP A 199 -9.59 21.93 -7.07
N LYS A 200 -9.60 20.99 -8.02
CA LYS A 200 -10.81 20.37 -8.54
C LYS A 200 -10.65 18.86 -8.56
N ASN A 201 -11.52 18.17 -7.81
CA ASN A 201 -11.61 16.72 -7.78
C ASN A 201 -12.50 16.24 -8.93
N THR A 202 -11.90 15.81 -10.04
CA THR A 202 -12.62 15.52 -11.29
C THR A 202 -13.23 14.11 -11.33
N THR A 203 -12.82 13.23 -10.40
CA THR A 203 -13.24 11.82 -10.36
C THR A 203 -14.01 11.46 -9.07
N LEU A 204 -14.42 12.47 -8.28
CA LEU A 204 -14.93 12.26 -6.92
C LEU A 204 -16.19 11.39 -6.85
N THR A 205 -16.11 10.25 -6.16
CA THR A 205 -17.24 9.33 -5.94
C THR A 205 -18.06 9.70 -4.70
N ASP A 206 -19.28 9.19 -4.58
CA ASP A 206 -20.16 9.48 -3.44
C ASP A 206 -19.58 9.01 -2.10
N GLU A 207 -18.86 7.87 -2.09
CA GLU A 207 -18.22 7.36 -0.89
C GLU A 207 -17.15 8.32 -0.36
N LYS A 208 -16.51 9.11 -1.24
CA LYS A 208 -15.51 10.11 -0.84
C LYS A 208 -16.11 11.42 -0.31
N ARG A 209 -17.43 11.60 -0.38
CA ARG A 209 -18.13 12.83 0.07
C ARG A 209 -18.60 12.76 1.52
N LYS A 210 -18.42 11.62 2.18
CA LYS A 210 -18.74 11.39 3.59
C LYS A 210 -17.69 10.48 4.24
N VAL A 211 -17.73 10.39 5.56
CA VAL A 211 -16.95 9.41 6.32
C VAL A 211 -17.47 8.00 6.02
N ALA A 212 -16.60 7.01 5.95
CA ALA A 212 -16.97 5.62 5.74
C ALA A 212 -17.48 5.01 7.05
N GLU A 213 -18.63 4.34 6.98
CA GLU A 213 -19.25 3.71 8.13
C GLU A 213 -19.53 2.23 7.86
N THR A 214 -20.02 1.94 6.65
CA THR A 214 -20.34 0.59 6.17
C THR A 214 -19.15 -0.06 5.46
N LEU A 215 -19.16 -1.39 5.36
CA LEU A 215 -18.11 -2.12 4.64
C LEU A 215 -18.01 -1.68 3.17
N ASP A 216 -19.13 -1.42 2.51
CA ASP A 216 -19.13 -0.99 1.11
C ASP A 216 -18.60 0.44 0.94
N GLU A 217 -18.83 1.32 1.92
CA GLU A 217 -18.19 2.65 1.94
C GLU A 217 -16.67 2.51 2.11
N PHE A 218 -16.18 1.69 3.06
CA PHE A 218 -14.73 1.44 3.20
C PHE A 218 -14.13 0.84 1.92
N ARG A 219 -14.81 -0.11 1.26
CA ARG A 219 -14.40 -0.61 -0.06
C ARG A 219 -14.38 0.49 -1.13
N GLY A 220 -15.34 1.41 -1.08
CA GLY A 220 -15.40 2.60 -1.93
C GLY A 220 -14.16 3.48 -1.81
N GLN A 221 -13.67 3.69 -0.58
CA GLN A 221 -12.46 4.46 -0.31
C GLN A 221 -11.22 3.87 -1.00
N TRP A 222 -11.05 2.54 -0.92
CA TRP A 222 -9.97 1.82 -1.61
C TRP A 222 -10.10 1.88 -3.13
N LYS A 223 -11.31 1.64 -3.64
CA LYS A 223 -11.59 1.67 -5.08
C LYS A 223 -11.24 3.01 -5.70
N TYR A 224 -11.55 4.11 -5.01
CA TYR A 224 -11.30 5.46 -5.52
C TYR A 224 -9.84 5.68 -5.95
N ASN A 225 -8.87 5.33 -5.11
CA ASN A 225 -7.46 5.50 -5.47
C ASN A 225 -7.05 4.58 -6.62
N LEU A 226 -7.63 3.39 -6.69
CA LEU A 226 -7.42 2.46 -7.79
C LEU A 226 -8.14 2.88 -9.08
N MET A 227 -8.87 3.99 -9.13
CA MET A 227 -9.36 4.61 -10.37
C MET A 227 -8.30 5.53 -11.00
N ASP A 228 -7.28 5.95 -10.25
CA ASP A 228 -6.23 6.80 -10.76
C ASP A 228 -5.29 6.04 -11.72
N ARG A 229 -5.00 6.67 -12.86
CA ARG A 229 -4.18 6.07 -13.93
C ARG A 229 -2.72 5.83 -13.50
N HIS A 230 -2.16 6.69 -12.66
CA HIS A 230 -0.77 6.60 -12.23
C HIS A 230 -0.61 5.53 -11.16
N VAL A 231 -1.59 5.42 -10.25
CA VAL A 231 -1.69 4.32 -9.28
C VAL A 231 -1.82 2.98 -10.01
N GLN A 232 -2.75 2.86 -10.97
CA GLN A 232 -2.91 1.61 -11.75
C GLN A 232 -1.64 1.25 -12.53
N ALA A 233 -0.99 2.23 -13.17
CA ALA A 233 0.22 2.00 -13.95
C ALA A 233 1.39 1.52 -13.08
N MET A 234 1.60 2.12 -11.90
CA MET A 234 2.66 1.70 -10.98
C MET A 234 2.37 0.31 -10.40
N ASN A 235 1.15 0.05 -9.94
CA ASN A 235 0.75 -1.25 -9.38
C ASN A 235 0.87 -2.42 -10.38
N ALA A 236 0.78 -2.14 -11.68
CA ALA A 236 0.98 -3.14 -12.73
C ALA A 236 2.43 -3.56 -12.92
N VAL A 237 3.41 -2.79 -12.43
CA VAL A 237 4.84 -3.06 -12.68
C VAL A 237 5.72 -3.07 -11.44
N CYS A 238 5.21 -2.60 -10.30
CA CYS A 238 5.91 -2.52 -9.03
C CYS A 238 5.06 -3.19 -7.94
N PRO A 239 5.59 -4.20 -7.23
CA PRO A 239 4.97 -4.72 -6.02
C PRO A 239 4.83 -3.64 -4.97
N THR A 240 3.64 -3.52 -4.38
CA THR A 240 3.43 -2.65 -3.23
C THR A 240 3.34 -3.48 -1.96
N PHE A 241 4.25 -3.22 -1.03
CA PHE A 241 4.25 -3.81 0.30
C PHE A 241 3.49 -2.87 1.23
N MET A 242 2.22 -3.21 1.44
CA MET A 242 1.28 -2.36 2.18
C MET A 242 1.49 -2.45 3.69
N GLN A 243 1.44 -1.28 4.32
CA GLN A 243 1.18 -1.03 5.72
C GLN A 243 -0.09 -0.16 5.81
N TRP A 244 -0.70 -0.08 6.99
CA TRP A 244 -1.78 0.87 7.25
C TRP A 244 -1.38 1.83 8.36
N ASP A 245 -2.12 2.92 8.45
CA ASP A 245 -2.12 3.78 9.61
C ASP A 245 -3.56 4.09 10.05
N ASP A 246 -3.82 5.25 10.65
CA ASP A 246 -5.12 5.54 11.27
C ASP A 246 -6.23 5.85 10.25
N HIS A 247 -5.91 6.54 9.15
CA HIS A 247 -6.86 6.99 8.14
C HIS A 247 -7.47 5.85 7.29
N GLU A 248 -6.98 4.62 7.46
CA GLU A 248 -7.70 3.41 7.02
C GLU A 248 -8.99 3.18 7.80
N VAL A 249 -9.07 3.69 9.04
CA VAL A 249 -10.22 3.57 9.95
C VAL A 249 -10.83 4.94 10.23
N VAL A 250 -10.14 5.75 11.05
CA VAL A 250 -10.49 7.11 11.48
C VAL A 250 -9.23 7.79 12.00
N ASN A 251 -9.03 9.08 11.72
CA ASN A 251 -7.93 9.90 12.27
C ASN A 251 -7.71 9.68 13.77
N ASN A 252 -6.43 9.50 14.13
CA ASN A 252 -5.87 9.16 15.42
C ASN A 252 -6.50 7.89 16.04
N TRP A 253 -6.76 6.86 15.22
CA TRP A 253 -7.43 5.64 15.68
C TRP A 253 -6.62 4.94 16.80
N SER A 254 -7.36 4.63 17.86
CA SER A 254 -7.02 3.66 18.90
C SER A 254 -8.31 2.97 19.36
N SER A 255 -8.19 1.87 20.12
CA SER A 255 -9.34 1.15 20.67
C SER A 255 -10.24 2.03 21.56
N SER A 256 -9.73 3.14 22.10
CA SER A 256 -10.47 4.08 22.96
C SER A 256 -11.03 5.29 22.22
N ARG A 257 -10.91 5.37 20.89
CA ARG A 257 -11.39 6.52 20.13
C ARG A 257 -12.91 6.68 20.29
N SER A 258 -13.34 7.82 20.82
CA SER A 258 -14.77 8.16 20.94
C SER A 258 -15.25 8.95 19.73
N LEU A 259 -16.34 8.49 19.12
CA LEU A 259 -17.03 9.19 18.02
C LEU A 259 -18.32 9.88 18.48
N MET A 260 -18.61 9.87 19.79
CA MET A 260 -19.89 10.35 20.33
C MET A 260 -20.18 11.81 19.98
N GLU A 261 -19.15 12.65 19.96
CA GLU A 261 -19.26 14.09 19.66
C GLU A 261 -19.05 14.42 18.18
N ASP A 262 -18.64 13.45 17.36
CA ASP A 262 -18.41 13.66 15.94
C ASP A 262 -19.72 13.43 15.15
N SER A 263 -20.40 14.53 14.80
CA SER A 263 -21.69 14.49 14.10
C SER A 263 -21.61 13.93 12.68
N ARG A 264 -20.41 13.75 12.12
CA ARG A 264 -20.22 13.14 10.78
C ARG A 264 -20.56 11.65 10.79
N TYR A 265 -20.42 10.99 11.94
CA TYR A 265 -20.66 9.56 12.12
C TYR A 265 -22.02 9.28 12.74
N ALA A 266 -22.82 8.42 12.13
CA ALA A 266 -23.97 7.79 12.76
C ALA A 266 -23.56 6.54 13.56
N GLU A 267 -22.65 5.72 13.03
CA GLU A 267 -22.01 4.63 13.75
C GLU A 267 -21.02 5.18 14.78
N LYS A 268 -21.26 4.91 16.07
CA LYS A 268 -20.44 5.45 17.17
C LYS A 268 -19.42 4.45 17.70
N SER A 269 -19.53 3.18 17.32
CA SER A 269 -18.62 2.13 17.75
C SER A 269 -17.37 2.09 16.87
N ILE A 270 -16.24 2.51 17.44
CA ILE A 270 -14.94 2.41 16.75
C ILE A 270 -14.60 0.96 16.37
N HIS A 271 -14.98 -0.03 17.20
CA HIS A 271 -14.73 -1.43 16.91
C HIS A 271 -15.51 -1.95 15.68
N VAL A 272 -16.71 -1.41 15.45
CA VAL A 272 -17.49 -1.74 14.25
C VAL A 272 -16.83 -1.16 13.01
N LEU A 273 -16.37 0.10 13.07
CA LEU A 273 -15.63 0.72 11.97
C LEU A 273 -14.31 -0.02 11.71
N GLN A 274 -13.53 -0.31 12.75
CA GLN A 274 -12.30 -1.09 12.67
C GLN A 274 -12.51 -2.43 11.98
N ALA A 275 -13.53 -3.19 12.37
CA ALA A 275 -13.80 -4.51 11.78
C ALA A 275 -14.09 -4.42 10.27
N ARG A 276 -14.87 -3.42 9.85
CA ARG A 276 -15.21 -3.17 8.45
C ARG A 276 -14.00 -2.67 7.65
N ALA A 277 -13.24 -1.74 8.21
CA ALA A 277 -12.01 -1.20 7.64
C ALA A 277 -10.94 -2.30 7.44
N THR A 278 -10.73 -3.13 8.47
CA THR A 278 -9.79 -4.27 8.42
C THR A 278 -10.18 -5.23 7.30
N GLN A 279 -11.46 -5.58 7.18
CA GLN A 279 -11.92 -6.44 6.09
C GLN A 279 -11.66 -5.80 4.72
N ALA A 280 -11.99 -4.52 4.53
CA ALA A 280 -11.75 -3.83 3.28
C ALA A 280 -10.25 -3.74 2.93
N PHE A 281 -9.38 -3.40 3.90
CA PHE A 281 -7.93 -3.37 3.73
C PHE A 281 -7.38 -4.72 3.24
N HIS A 282 -7.77 -5.82 3.89
CA HIS A 282 -7.31 -7.16 3.51
C HIS A 282 -7.91 -7.67 2.19
N GLU A 283 -9.09 -7.20 1.79
CA GLU A 283 -9.69 -7.50 0.48
C GLU A 283 -9.02 -6.73 -0.66
N MET A 284 -8.61 -5.49 -0.42
CA MET A 284 -8.18 -4.55 -1.47
C MET A 284 -6.66 -4.46 -1.66
N THR A 285 -5.88 -4.98 -0.72
CA THR A 285 -4.41 -4.97 -0.79
C THR A 285 -3.84 -6.34 -1.15
N PRO A 286 -2.71 -6.40 -1.87
CA PRO A 286 -1.98 -7.63 -2.16
C PRO A 286 -1.16 -8.14 -0.95
N LEU A 287 -1.68 -7.99 0.26
CA LEU A 287 -1.08 -8.46 1.51
C LEU A 287 -1.23 -9.98 1.69
N ARG A 288 -0.20 -10.67 2.20
CA ARG A 288 -0.31 -12.09 2.60
C ARG A 288 -1.22 -12.24 3.80
N ILE A 289 -2.03 -13.29 3.77
CA ILE A 289 -2.87 -13.65 4.91
C ILE A 289 -2.01 -14.43 5.91
N THR A 290 -2.12 -14.08 7.18
CA THR A 290 -1.59 -14.88 8.30
C THR A 290 -2.72 -15.75 8.83
N PRO A 291 -2.79 -17.07 8.55
CA PRO A 291 -3.98 -17.86 8.87
C PRO A 291 -4.30 -17.96 10.37
N SER A 292 -3.28 -17.89 11.23
CA SER A 292 -3.45 -17.87 12.69
C SER A 292 -3.99 -16.54 13.21
N GLU A 293 -3.90 -15.48 12.42
CA GLU A 293 -4.37 -14.13 12.77
C GLU A 293 -4.81 -13.39 11.49
N PRO A 294 -6.00 -13.71 10.94
CA PRO A 294 -6.43 -13.28 9.60
C PRO A 294 -6.53 -11.77 9.33
N GLY A 295 -6.37 -10.93 10.36
CA GLY A 295 -6.32 -9.47 10.26
C GLY A 295 -4.92 -8.86 10.47
N ARG A 296 -3.90 -9.66 10.73
CA ARG A 296 -2.54 -9.18 11.04
C ARG A 296 -1.93 -8.40 9.86
N VAL A 297 -1.36 -7.22 10.15
CA VAL A 297 -0.59 -6.41 9.19
C VAL A 297 0.92 -6.55 9.38
N TYR A 298 1.40 -6.56 10.63
CA TYR A 298 2.84 -6.69 10.91
C TYR A 298 3.40 -8.02 10.41
N ARG A 299 4.55 -7.98 9.77
CA ARG A 299 5.19 -9.15 9.14
C ARG A 299 6.62 -8.85 8.74
N LYS A 300 7.36 -9.89 8.36
CA LYS A 300 8.70 -9.78 7.79
C LYS A 300 8.66 -10.26 6.35
N ILE A 301 9.27 -9.49 5.45
CA ILE A 301 9.55 -9.90 4.07
C ILE A 301 11.07 -10.02 3.93
N SER A 302 11.55 -11.22 3.65
CA SER A 302 12.96 -11.47 3.35
C SER A 302 13.24 -11.25 1.87
N TYR A 303 13.95 -10.19 1.55
CA TYR A 303 14.28 -9.77 0.19
C TYR A 303 15.75 -10.11 -0.14
N GLY A 304 16.05 -11.41 -0.07
CA GLY A 304 17.38 -11.94 -0.33
C GLY A 304 18.37 -11.75 0.82
N PRO A 305 19.69 -11.97 0.58
CA PRO A 305 20.69 -11.96 1.64
C PRO A 305 21.05 -10.56 2.15
N MET A 306 20.63 -9.49 1.47
CA MET A 306 21.03 -8.12 1.84
C MET A 306 19.95 -7.35 2.59
N LEU A 307 18.69 -7.78 2.53
CA LEU A 307 17.57 -6.99 3.03
C LEU A 307 16.49 -7.87 3.66
N ASP A 308 16.20 -7.62 4.93
CA ASP A 308 14.92 -7.98 5.55
C ASP A 308 14.14 -6.69 5.84
N VAL A 309 12.85 -6.69 5.50
CA VAL A 309 11.91 -5.60 5.80
C VAL A 309 10.93 -6.07 6.87
N PHE A 310 10.88 -5.35 8.00
CA PHE A 310 10.02 -5.60 9.14
C PHE A 310 8.92 -4.54 9.17
N PHE A 311 7.71 -4.94 8.82
CA PHE A 311 6.53 -4.09 8.89
C PHE A 311 5.95 -4.14 10.29
N LEU A 312 5.73 -2.96 10.87
CA LEU A 312 5.05 -2.81 12.14
C LEU A 312 3.55 -2.55 11.91
N ASP A 313 2.79 -2.63 12.98
CA ASP A 313 1.42 -2.16 13.10
C ASP A 313 1.34 -1.42 14.43
N LEU A 314 1.30 -0.09 14.40
CA LEU A 314 1.23 0.75 15.60
C LEU A 314 -0.20 1.15 15.95
N ARG A 315 -1.22 0.58 15.29
CA ARG A 315 -2.63 0.95 15.48
C ARG A 315 -3.46 -0.16 16.13
N SER A 316 -3.29 -1.41 15.72
CA SER A 316 -4.17 -2.51 16.17
C SER A 316 -4.01 -2.89 17.64
N TYR A 317 -2.78 -2.78 18.16
CA TYR A 317 -2.39 -3.36 19.45
C TYR A 317 -1.98 -2.30 20.48
N ARG A 318 -2.13 -1.01 20.14
CA ARG A 318 -1.76 0.11 21.00
C ARG A 318 -2.76 0.30 22.15
N GLY A 319 -2.26 0.88 23.23
CA GLY A 319 -3.07 1.46 24.29
C GLY A 319 -3.87 2.69 23.84
N PRO A 320 -4.72 3.25 24.71
CA PRO A 320 -5.52 4.43 24.41
C PRO A 320 -4.64 5.64 24.09
N ASN A 321 -5.23 6.64 23.42
CA ASN A 321 -4.64 7.99 23.30
C ASN A 321 -4.83 8.77 24.61
N SER A 322 -4.10 8.36 25.65
CA SER A 322 -4.01 9.02 26.96
C SER A 322 -3.08 10.24 26.92
N ASP A 323 -2.71 10.77 28.08
CA ASP A 323 -1.65 11.78 28.21
C ASP A 323 -0.27 11.29 27.71
N ASN A 324 -0.08 9.98 27.51
CA ASN A 324 1.15 9.34 27.08
C ASN A 324 2.36 9.61 28.02
N LEU A 325 2.12 9.77 29.33
CA LEU A 325 3.14 10.09 30.34
C LEU A 325 3.31 9.01 31.43
N GLN A 326 2.78 7.81 31.22
CA GLN A 326 2.89 6.70 32.16
C GLN A 326 4.37 6.37 32.43
N THR A 327 4.74 6.13 33.69
CA THR A 327 6.13 5.80 34.05
C THR A 327 6.43 4.30 34.04
N GLU A 328 5.41 3.47 33.81
CA GLU A 328 5.50 2.01 33.79
C GLU A 328 4.90 1.45 32.50
N LEU A 329 5.46 0.33 32.02
CA LEU A 329 4.95 -0.37 30.86
C LEU A 329 3.74 -1.21 31.27
N THR A 330 2.56 -0.77 30.84
CA THR A 330 1.26 -1.43 31.04
C THR A 330 0.57 -1.53 29.69
N GLU A 331 -0.60 -2.18 29.62
CA GLU A 331 -1.41 -2.21 28.39
C GLU A 331 -1.80 -0.79 27.92
N GLU A 332 -1.87 0.19 28.82
CA GLU A 332 -2.21 1.58 28.45
C GLU A 332 -1.07 2.31 27.76
N SER A 333 0.19 1.95 28.04
CA SER A 333 1.38 2.61 27.49
C SER A 333 2.00 1.86 26.31
N ARG A 334 1.34 0.81 25.78
CA ARG A 334 1.82 0.11 24.59
C ARG A 334 1.55 0.87 23.30
N ILE A 335 2.43 0.67 22.32
CA ILE A 335 2.25 1.08 20.93
C ILE A 335 2.29 -0.12 19.97
N LEU A 336 3.14 -1.10 20.24
CA LEU A 336 3.28 -2.32 19.44
C LEU A 336 2.42 -3.47 19.96
N GLY A 337 2.18 -3.54 21.27
CA GLY A 337 1.58 -4.73 21.87
C GLY A 337 2.62 -5.81 22.21
N ALA A 338 2.33 -6.62 23.23
CA ALA A 338 3.27 -7.63 23.74
C ALA A 338 3.70 -8.67 22.69
N GLU A 339 2.74 -9.17 21.90
CA GLU A 339 2.98 -10.24 20.94
C GLU A 339 3.82 -9.79 19.76
N GLN A 340 3.51 -8.60 19.22
CA GLN A 340 4.29 -7.99 18.14
C GLN A 340 5.69 -7.61 18.61
N MET A 341 5.85 -7.08 19.83
CA MET A 341 7.16 -6.81 20.42
C MET A 341 8.01 -8.09 20.53
N ALA A 342 7.42 -9.18 21.04
CA ALA A 342 8.10 -10.47 21.15
C ALA A 342 8.45 -11.05 19.77
N TRP A 343 7.54 -10.91 18.79
CA TRP A 343 7.78 -11.29 17.40
C TRP A 343 8.95 -10.49 16.80
N LEU A 344 8.94 -9.17 16.91
CA LEU A 344 9.94 -8.29 16.31
C LEU A 344 11.35 -8.59 16.84
N LYS A 345 11.49 -8.71 18.17
CA LYS A 345 12.77 -9.09 18.80
C LYS A 345 13.30 -10.42 18.28
N ARG A 346 12.43 -11.43 18.17
CA ARG A 346 12.81 -12.74 17.64
C ARG A 346 13.23 -12.66 16.18
N GLU A 347 12.45 -11.99 15.34
CA GLU A 347 12.74 -11.91 13.91
C GLU A 347 14.01 -11.09 13.62
N LEU A 348 14.25 -9.99 14.36
CA LEU A 348 15.49 -9.22 14.26
C LEU A 348 16.71 -10.05 14.68
N ALA A 349 16.61 -10.80 15.78
CA ALA A 349 17.70 -11.66 16.26
C ALA A 349 18.01 -12.82 15.28
N ASN A 350 17.00 -13.32 14.57
CA ASN A 350 17.14 -14.38 13.59
C ASN A 350 17.57 -13.89 12.20
N SER A 351 17.57 -12.58 11.95
CA SER A 351 17.85 -12.02 10.63
C SER A 351 19.34 -12.06 10.30
N ALA A 352 19.68 -12.79 9.24
CA ALA A 352 21.03 -12.84 8.67
C ALA A 352 21.25 -11.81 7.54
N ALA A 353 20.24 -11.04 7.16
CA ALA A 353 20.35 -10.04 6.10
C ALA A 353 21.34 -8.92 6.45
N THR A 354 21.96 -8.28 5.47
CA THR A 354 22.86 -7.16 5.75
C THR A 354 22.15 -5.98 6.40
N TRP A 355 21.02 -5.55 5.83
CA TRP A 355 20.17 -4.47 6.35
C TRP A 355 18.87 -5.01 6.94
N LYS A 356 18.47 -4.43 8.07
CA LYS A 356 17.16 -4.65 8.70
C LYS A 356 16.37 -3.35 8.61
N VAL A 357 15.52 -3.25 7.60
CA VAL A 357 14.65 -2.10 7.39
C VAL A 357 13.42 -2.27 8.28
N ILE A 358 13.16 -1.31 9.16
CA ILE A 358 11.97 -1.28 10.00
C ILE A 358 11.01 -0.26 9.38
N ALA A 359 9.97 -0.77 8.73
CA ALA A 359 8.88 0.03 8.17
C ALA A 359 7.85 0.28 9.30
N SER A 360 7.75 1.54 9.70
CA SER A 360 6.90 1.98 10.81
C SER A 360 5.92 2.99 10.25
N ASP A 361 4.63 2.79 10.53
CA ASP A 361 3.56 3.65 10.01
C ASP A 361 3.74 5.10 10.52
N MET A 362 4.12 5.26 11.79
CA MET A 362 4.44 6.55 12.39
C MET A 362 5.93 6.76 12.74
N PRO A 363 6.41 8.03 12.83
CA PRO A 363 7.73 8.38 13.34
C PRO A 363 7.93 8.17 14.85
N ILE A 364 9.17 7.91 15.25
CA ILE A 364 9.54 7.63 16.66
C ILE A 364 9.62 8.90 17.49
N GLY A 365 10.38 9.89 17.01
CA GLY A 365 10.79 11.07 17.78
C GLY A 365 9.99 12.33 17.49
N LEU A 366 8.95 12.25 16.66
CA LEU A 366 8.10 13.40 16.35
C LEU A 366 6.90 13.45 17.28
N VAL A 367 6.56 14.66 17.71
CA VAL A 367 5.38 14.92 18.53
C VAL A 367 4.20 15.15 17.59
N VAL A 368 3.19 14.28 17.69
CA VAL A 368 1.94 14.37 16.93
C VAL A 368 0.76 14.39 17.91
N GLY A 369 -0.26 15.18 17.57
CA GLY A 369 -1.46 15.35 18.41
C GLY A 369 -1.22 16.04 19.76
N GLY A 370 -0.02 16.57 20.03
CA GLY A 370 0.39 17.08 21.34
C GLY A 370 1.11 16.05 22.23
N GLY A 371 1.46 14.88 21.66
CA GLY A 371 2.16 13.79 22.35
C GLY A 371 1.25 12.59 22.68
N GLN A 372 -0.07 12.76 22.62
CA GLN A 372 -1.06 11.72 22.94
C GLN A 372 -1.22 10.67 21.84
N GLU A 373 -0.72 10.95 20.65
CA GLU A 373 -0.97 10.17 19.44
C GLU A 373 0.33 9.49 18.96
N ALA A 374 1.46 10.19 18.95
CA ALA A 374 2.75 9.63 18.58
C ALA A 374 3.37 8.68 19.61
N VAL A 375 4.52 8.11 19.24
CA VAL A 375 5.50 7.55 20.17
C VAL A 375 6.06 8.67 21.05
N GLY A 376 6.61 9.73 20.44
CA GLY A 376 7.18 10.88 21.15
C GLY A 376 6.12 11.65 21.92
N ASN A 377 6.27 11.73 23.25
CA ASN A 377 5.25 12.32 24.13
C ASN A 377 5.43 13.83 24.38
N GLY A 378 6.56 14.41 23.98
CA GLY A 378 6.87 15.84 24.12
C GLY A 378 7.44 16.24 25.49
N ASP A 379 7.67 15.29 26.40
CA ASP A 379 8.26 15.55 27.73
C ASP A 379 9.77 15.77 27.66
N ASN A 380 10.45 15.31 26.59
CA ASN A 380 11.89 15.45 26.37
C ASN A 380 12.78 14.80 27.46
N GLY A 381 12.18 13.99 28.32
CA GLY A 381 12.77 13.45 29.54
C GLY A 381 13.17 11.99 29.42
N SER A 382 13.22 11.29 30.55
CA SER A 382 13.30 9.83 30.55
C SER A 382 12.09 9.26 29.81
N ALA A 383 12.28 8.14 29.10
CA ALA A 383 11.20 7.47 28.38
C ALA A 383 9.95 7.25 29.25
N LYS A 384 8.80 7.68 28.73
CA LYS A 384 7.48 7.53 29.35
C LYS A 384 6.44 7.16 28.30
N GLY A 385 5.30 6.65 28.75
CA GLY A 385 4.22 6.21 27.89
C GLY A 385 4.74 5.21 26.86
N ARG A 386 4.45 5.45 25.59
CA ARG A 386 4.82 4.59 24.46
C ARG A 386 6.31 4.52 24.17
N GLU A 387 7.07 5.52 24.60
CA GLU A 387 8.52 5.49 24.50
C GLU A 387 9.12 4.34 25.31
N LEU A 388 8.40 3.82 26.31
CA LEU A 388 8.87 2.67 27.10
C LEU A 388 9.06 1.42 26.23
N GLU A 389 8.12 1.10 25.33
CA GLU A 389 8.26 -0.03 24.41
C GLU A 389 9.39 0.20 23.40
N ILE A 390 9.52 1.41 22.87
CA ILE A 390 10.60 1.74 21.93
C ILE A 390 11.97 1.70 22.61
N GLY A 391 12.10 2.26 23.82
CA GLY A 391 13.31 2.18 24.62
C GLY A 391 13.71 0.73 24.93
N GLU A 392 12.72 -0.13 25.23
CA GLU A 392 12.95 -1.57 25.41
C GLU A 392 13.47 -2.25 24.13
N LEU A 393 12.88 -1.93 22.98
CA LEU A 393 13.31 -2.45 21.68
C LEU A 393 14.73 -2.00 21.32
N LEU A 394 15.03 -0.71 21.49
CA LEU A 394 16.33 -0.14 21.19
C LEU A 394 17.42 -0.73 22.11
N ARG A 395 17.13 -0.91 23.41
CA ARG A 395 18.01 -1.62 24.36
C ARG A 395 18.24 -3.07 23.94
N PHE A 396 17.21 -3.75 23.48
CA PHE A 396 17.33 -5.12 22.98
C PHE A 396 18.23 -5.19 21.74
N ILE A 397 18.01 -4.32 20.73
CA ILE A 397 18.82 -4.25 19.51
C ILE A 397 20.31 -4.10 19.87
N LYS A 398 20.63 -3.16 20.76
CA LYS A 398 21.98 -2.97 21.28
C LYS A 398 22.54 -4.21 21.96
N THR A 399 21.82 -4.77 22.93
CA THR A 399 22.29 -5.89 23.76
C THR A 399 22.46 -7.17 22.97
N ALA A 400 21.54 -7.46 22.04
CA ALA A 400 21.60 -8.59 21.12
C ALA A 400 22.59 -8.36 19.97
N LYS A 401 23.23 -7.18 19.89
CA LYS A 401 24.21 -6.79 18.86
C LYS A 401 23.63 -6.91 17.44
N ILE A 402 22.35 -6.56 17.29
CA ILE A 402 21.70 -6.45 15.99
C ILE A 402 22.22 -5.17 15.34
N ARG A 403 22.76 -5.29 14.13
CA ARG A 403 23.41 -4.18 13.39
C ARG A 403 22.58 -3.78 12.18
N ASN A 404 22.87 -2.61 11.62
CA ASN A 404 22.35 -2.15 10.33
C ASN A 404 20.80 -2.04 10.32
N THR A 405 20.24 -1.54 11.42
CA THR A 405 18.82 -1.19 11.52
C THR A 405 18.59 0.22 10.99
N VAL A 406 17.61 0.40 10.12
CA VAL A 406 17.21 1.71 9.56
C VAL A 406 15.70 1.79 9.55
N TRP A 407 15.15 2.94 9.94
CA TRP A 407 13.71 3.17 10.05
C TRP A 407 13.19 4.01 8.89
N PHE A 408 12.03 3.65 8.36
CA PHE A 408 11.34 4.39 7.30
C PHE A 408 9.88 4.60 7.70
N THR A 409 9.44 5.87 7.66
CA THR A 409 8.15 6.32 8.22
C THR A 409 7.46 7.34 7.31
N ALA A 410 6.17 7.59 7.57
CA ALA A 410 5.32 8.59 6.91
C ALA A 410 4.49 9.40 7.94
N ASP A 411 3.16 9.52 7.78
CA ASP A 411 2.16 10.13 8.69
C ASP A 411 2.22 11.67 8.80
N VAL A 412 3.41 12.28 8.87
CA VAL A 412 3.51 13.71 9.21
C VAL A 412 3.45 14.68 8.03
N HIS A 413 3.32 14.17 6.79
CA HIS A 413 3.09 14.94 5.57
C HIS A 413 4.17 15.98 5.24
N TYR A 414 5.43 15.60 5.49
CA TYR A 414 6.63 16.23 4.94
C TYR A 414 7.77 15.20 4.88
N THR A 415 8.91 15.58 4.30
CA THR A 415 10.08 14.70 4.24
C THR A 415 11.24 15.20 5.10
N ALA A 416 11.89 14.27 5.80
CA ALA A 416 13.00 14.57 6.71
C ALA A 416 13.95 13.40 6.87
N ALA A 417 15.16 13.72 7.33
CA ALA A 417 16.16 12.74 7.78
C ALA A 417 16.56 13.06 9.21
N HIS A 418 16.36 12.10 10.10
CA HIS A 418 16.71 12.19 11.51
C HIS A 418 17.80 11.18 11.85
N TYR A 419 18.80 11.62 12.59
CA TYR A 419 19.82 10.75 13.17
C TYR A 419 19.68 10.72 14.68
N TYR A 420 19.39 9.56 15.25
CA TYR A 420 19.20 9.40 16.68
C TYR A 420 20.54 9.10 17.35
N ASN A 421 20.93 9.94 18.30
CA ASN A 421 22.23 9.89 18.93
C ASN A 421 22.09 9.74 20.46
N PRO A 422 22.53 8.62 21.07
CA PRO A 422 22.41 8.41 22.51
C PRO A 422 23.16 9.47 23.33
N ASP A 423 24.22 10.10 22.79
CA ASP A 423 24.94 11.17 23.48
C ASP A 423 24.15 12.49 23.55
N LYS A 424 23.06 12.59 22.78
CA LYS A 424 22.10 13.71 22.76
C LYS A 424 20.76 13.36 23.40
N ALA A 425 20.60 12.11 23.82
CA ALA A 425 19.35 11.56 24.32
C ALA A 425 19.28 11.58 25.84
N ALA A 426 18.06 11.69 26.37
CA ALA A 426 17.80 11.44 27.78
C ALA A 426 17.83 9.94 28.12
N PHE A 427 17.38 9.08 27.20
CA PHE A 427 17.52 7.62 27.27
C PHE A 427 18.75 7.17 26.47
N GLN A 428 19.76 6.57 27.10
CA GLN A 428 21.07 6.33 26.44
C GLN A 428 21.36 4.86 26.12
N GLU A 429 20.45 3.94 26.42
CA GLU A 429 20.69 2.50 26.29
C GLU A 429 20.43 1.98 24.86
N PHE A 430 20.89 2.70 23.84
CA PHE A 430 20.77 2.30 22.43
C PHE A 430 22.05 2.58 21.63
N GLU A 431 22.11 2.07 20.40
CA GLU A 431 23.16 2.39 19.42
C GLU A 431 22.62 3.41 18.42
N PRO A 432 23.42 4.35 17.90
CA PRO A 432 22.94 5.35 16.95
C PRO A 432 22.29 4.73 15.71
N PHE A 433 21.22 5.34 15.20
CA PHE A 433 20.51 4.86 14.01
C PHE A 433 19.86 6.00 13.23
N TRP A 434 19.47 5.68 11.99
CA TRP A 434 18.77 6.59 11.09
C TRP A 434 17.28 6.29 11.01
N GLU A 435 16.49 7.36 10.95
CA GLU A 435 15.09 7.36 10.56
C GLU A 435 14.90 8.31 9.37
N PHE A 436 14.17 7.86 8.35
CA PHE A 436 13.82 8.67 7.20
C PHE A 436 12.31 8.77 7.07
N VAL A 437 11.82 10.00 6.99
CA VAL A 437 10.40 10.33 6.88
C VAL A 437 10.11 10.76 5.45
N SER A 438 9.09 10.19 4.81
CA SER A 438 8.64 10.68 3.51
C SER A 438 7.14 10.50 3.31
N GLY A 439 6.52 11.56 2.81
CA GLY A 439 5.09 11.76 2.63
C GLY A 439 4.84 13.28 2.54
N PRO A 440 3.73 13.74 1.96
CA PRO A 440 2.64 12.93 1.44
C PRO A 440 2.85 12.60 -0.05
N LEU A 441 2.19 11.55 -0.54
CA LEU A 441 2.15 11.22 -1.97
C LEU A 441 1.17 12.09 -2.75
N HIS A 442 -0.02 12.29 -2.17
CA HIS A 442 -1.10 13.07 -2.76
C HIS A 442 -2.09 13.54 -1.68
N ALA A 443 -1.58 14.07 -0.57
CA ALA A 443 -2.38 14.54 0.55
C ALA A 443 -1.94 15.95 0.98
N GLY A 444 -2.62 16.53 1.97
CA GLY A 444 -2.35 17.89 2.40
C GLY A 444 -1.00 18.00 3.07
N THR A 445 -0.21 19.04 2.87
CA THR A 445 1.13 19.11 3.49
C THR A 445 1.14 19.84 4.82
N PHE A 446 1.91 19.35 5.80
CA PHE A 446 1.97 19.90 7.16
C PHE A 446 3.42 19.99 7.68
N GLY A 447 3.55 20.40 8.94
CA GLY A 447 4.81 20.42 9.66
C GLY A 447 5.70 21.64 9.37
N PRO A 448 6.98 21.56 9.78
CA PRO A 448 7.58 20.44 10.49
C PRO A 448 7.03 20.31 11.91
N ASN A 449 6.90 19.08 12.42
CA ASN A 449 6.45 18.83 13.78
C ASN A 449 7.59 19.02 14.79
N GLY A 450 7.25 19.22 16.06
CA GLY A 450 8.24 19.27 17.15
C GLY A 450 8.90 17.90 17.36
N LEU A 451 10.15 17.91 17.82
CA LEU A 451 10.89 16.70 18.19
C LEU A 451 10.84 16.48 19.70
N ASP A 452 10.76 15.21 20.08
CA ASP A 452 10.95 14.72 21.44
C ASP A 452 12.41 14.29 21.66
N MET A 453 13.05 14.81 22.72
CA MET A 453 14.46 14.57 23.01
C MET A 453 14.77 13.29 23.81
N THR A 454 13.77 12.45 24.11
CA THR A 454 13.94 11.16 24.81
C THR A 454 15.00 10.30 24.15
N PHE A 455 14.96 10.18 22.82
CA PHE A 455 15.93 9.42 22.02
C PHE A 455 16.94 10.29 21.27
N GLY A 456 17.02 11.59 21.57
CA GLY A 456 18.02 12.50 21.03
C GLY A 456 18.07 12.58 19.49
N PRO A 457 16.94 12.81 18.80
CA PRO A 457 16.95 13.01 17.35
C PRO A 457 17.70 14.28 16.96
N GLU A 458 18.55 14.17 15.94
CA GLU A 458 19.18 15.29 15.26
C GLU A 458 18.59 15.46 13.87
N VAL A 459 18.02 16.63 13.56
CA VAL A 459 17.58 16.96 12.20
C VAL A 459 18.79 17.10 11.29
N LYS A 460 18.90 16.23 10.29
CA LYS A 460 19.93 16.31 9.24
C LYS A 460 19.38 16.93 7.97
N PHE A 461 18.08 16.78 7.72
CA PHE A 461 17.36 17.43 6.64
C PHE A 461 15.87 17.52 6.96
N VAL A 462 15.21 18.57 6.46
CA VAL A 462 13.75 18.71 6.46
C VAL A 462 13.31 19.54 5.27
N LYS A 463 12.22 19.11 4.61
CA LYS A 463 11.49 19.90 3.62
C LYS A 463 10.00 19.77 3.92
N ALA A 464 9.43 20.87 4.39
CA ALA A 464 8.03 21.05 4.73
C ALA A 464 7.54 22.41 4.17
N PRO A 465 6.23 22.72 4.24
CA PRO A 465 5.72 24.07 3.99
C PRO A 465 6.43 25.12 4.84
N SER A 466 6.64 26.32 4.29
CA SER A 466 7.06 27.46 5.10
C SER A 466 5.89 28.04 5.91
N GLU A 467 6.21 28.79 6.97
CA GLU A 467 5.20 29.51 7.76
C GLU A 467 4.32 30.43 6.89
N GLU A 468 4.91 31.07 5.88
CA GLU A 468 4.22 31.94 4.93
C GLU A 468 3.26 31.18 4.00
N GLN A 469 3.61 29.95 3.61
CA GLN A 469 2.74 29.12 2.79
C GLN A 469 1.55 28.59 3.60
N GLY A 470 1.76 28.33 4.90
CA GLY A 470 0.78 27.74 5.79
C GLY A 470 0.70 26.22 5.69
N ALA A 471 -0.40 25.65 6.14
CA ALA A 471 -0.61 24.20 6.21
C ALA A 471 -1.76 23.73 5.29
N ASN A 472 -1.86 22.41 5.11
CA ASN A 472 -2.80 21.74 4.21
C ASN A 472 -2.73 22.30 2.78
N LEU A 473 -1.54 22.29 2.16
CA LEU A 473 -1.39 22.75 0.79
C LEU A 473 -1.78 21.67 -0.22
N PRO A 474 -2.38 22.04 -1.37
CA PRO A 474 -2.73 21.09 -2.40
C PRO A 474 -1.50 20.50 -3.10
N PRO A 475 -1.61 19.31 -3.72
CA PRO A 475 -0.55 18.70 -4.52
C PRO A 475 0.02 19.60 -5.62
N SER A 476 -0.78 20.56 -6.14
CA SER A 476 -0.35 21.55 -7.13
C SER A 476 0.76 22.48 -6.63
N MET A 477 0.98 22.58 -5.31
CA MET A 477 2.11 23.31 -4.73
C MET A 477 3.45 22.57 -4.81
N GLY A 478 3.46 21.31 -5.28
CA GLY A 478 4.69 20.55 -5.55
C GLY A 478 5.40 20.00 -4.31
N LEU A 479 4.80 20.11 -3.13
CA LEU A 479 5.36 19.61 -1.86
C LEU A 479 4.89 18.18 -1.55
N GLN A 480 4.89 17.31 -2.57
CA GLN A 480 4.62 15.89 -2.40
C GLN A 480 5.95 15.15 -2.49
N PHE A 481 6.16 14.16 -1.63
CA PHE A 481 7.47 13.57 -1.39
C PHE A 481 7.43 12.05 -1.43
N PHE A 482 8.56 11.48 -1.82
CA PHE A 482 8.82 10.06 -1.67
C PHE A 482 10.30 9.85 -1.41
N GLY A 483 10.62 8.71 -0.84
CA GLY A 483 11.99 8.30 -0.63
C GLY A 483 12.42 7.22 -1.61
N LEU A 484 13.70 7.21 -1.97
CA LEU A 484 14.30 6.22 -2.86
C LEU A 484 15.56 5.64 -2.23
N VAL A 485 15.63 4.32 -2.16
CA VAL A 485 16.72 3.58 -1.53
C VAL A 485 17.37 2.65 -2.53
N ASP A 486 18.71 2.67 -2.56
CA ASP A 486 19.54 1.71 -3.29
C ASP A 486 20.44 0.96 -2.33
N ILE A 487 20.55 -0.35 -2.48
CA ILE A 487 21.55 -1.17 -1.80
C ILE A 487 22.43 -1.76 -2.87
N ASP A 488 23.70 -1.38 -2.90
CA ASP A 488 24.68 -1.85 -3.88
C ASP A 488 25.03 -3.33 -3.63
N GLY A 489 24.99 -4.17 -4.67
CA GLY A 489 25.19 -5.62 -4.53
C GLY A 489 26.61 -6.02 -4.11
N GLY A 490 27.62 -5.22 -4.45
CA GLY A 490 29.01 -5.51 -4.14
C GLY A 490 29.40 -5.09 -2.73
N THR A 491 29.30 -3.78 -2.48
CA THR A 491 29.66 -3.10 -1.23
C THR A 491 28.61 -3.28 -0.14
N GLN A 492 27.35 -3.54 -0.51
CA GLN A 492 26.20 -3.57 0.39
C GLN A 492 25.93 -2.23 1.07
N GLN A 493 26.47 -1.13 0.56
CA GLN A 493 26.14 0.22 1.02
C GLN A 493 24.68 0.54 0.71
N MET A 494 23.97 1.13 1.68
CA MET A 494 22.62 1.64 1.49
C MET A 494 22.67 3.14 1.23
N THR A 495 22.20 3.57 0.07
CA THR A 495 22.03 4.98 -0.28
C THR A 495 20.56 5.35 -0.18
N VAL A 496 20.25 6.34 0.66
CA VAL A 496 18.90 6.86 0.86
C VAL A 496 18.81 8.26 0.28
N ARG A 497 17.77 8.52 -0.50
CA ARG A 497 17.47 9.79 -1.16
C ARG A 497 16.07 10.24 -0.82
N LEU A 498 15.92 11.52 -0.49
CA LEU A 498 14.62 12.16 -0.31
C LEU A 498 14.30 12.95 -1.58
N MET A 499 13.15 12.65 -2.18
CA MET A 499 12.75 13.13 -3.50
C MET A 499 11.45 13.92 -3.41
N ASP A 500 11.23 14.85 -4.33
CA ASP A 500 9.90 15.46 -4.55
C ASP A 500 9.21 14.89 -5.80
N ARG A 501 7.92 15.20 -5.98
CA ARG A 501 7.12 14.73 -7.12
C ARG A 501 7.67 15.14 -8.48
N ALA A 502 8.50 16.20 -8.54
CA ALA A 502 9.11 16.70 -9.77
C ALA A 502 10.43 16.00 -10.09
N ASP A 503 10.71 14.86 -9.45
CA ASP A 503 11.91 14.04 -9.59
C ASP A 503 13.20 14.74 -9.12
N LYS A 504 13.08 15.71 -8.21
CA LYS A 504 14.25 16.38 -7.66
C LYS A 504 14.77 15.62 -6.45
N GLU A 505 16.05 15.27 -6.48
CA GLU A 505 16.78 14.84 -5.29
C GLU A 505 16.98 16.06 -4.36
N LEU A 506 16.31 16.03 -3.22
CA LEU A 506 16.36 17.09 -2.21
C LEU A 506 17.54 16.89 -1.25
N TRP A 507 17.82 15.63 -0.93
CA TRP A 507 18.85 15.24 0.02
C TRP A 507 19.25 13.78 -0.16
N LYS A 508 20.47 13.43 0.26
CA LYS A 508 21.04 12.09 0.10
C LYS A 508 22.04 11.76 1.22
N VAL A 509 22.06 10.50 1.63
CA VAL A 509 23.13 9.91 2.45
C VAL A 509 23.44 8.48 2.01
N THR A 510 24.69 8.07 2.17
CA THR A 510 25.12 6.67 1.98
C THR A 510 25.59 6.12 3.32
N LEU A 511 25.06 4.95 3.69
CA LEU A 511 25.30 4.26 4.95
C LEU A 511 26.17 3.03 4.68
N ASP A 512 27.27 2.93 5.44
CA ASP A 512 28.15 1.78 5.41
C ASP A 512 27.61 0.65 6.30
N PRO A 513 27.54 -0.60 5.82
CA PRO A 513 27.09 -1.72 6.64
C PRO A 513 28.16 -2.10 7.66
N VAL A 514 27.78 -2.21 8.93
CA VAL A 514 28.66 -2.62 10.01
C VAL A 514 28.81 -4.15 10.02
N GLY A 515 30.05 -4.63 9.96
CA GLY A 515 30.37 -6.05 10.09
C GLY A 515 30.14 -6.89 8.83
N ALA A 516 29.95 -6.26 7.68
CA ALA A 516 30.01 -6.96 6.40
C ALA A 516 31.46 -7.45 6.16
N SER A 517 31.67 -8.76 6.11
CA SER A 517 32.88 -9.32 5.52
C SER A 517 32.81 -9.09 4.01
N ILE A 518 33.75 -8.28 3.51
CA ILE A 518 34.06 -8.10 2.09
C ILE A 518 34.48 -9.44 1.50
#